data_AF-A0A2H6G474-F1
#
_entry.id   AF-A0A2H6G474-F1
#
_cell.length_a   1.000
_cell.length_b   1.000
_cell.length_c   1.000
_cell.angle_alpha   90.00
_cell.angle_beta   90.00
_cell.angle_gamma   90.00
#
_symmetry.space_group_name_H-M   'P 1'
#
loop_
_entity.id
_entity.type
_entity.pdbx_description
1 polymer ?
#
loop_
_entity_poly.entity_id
_entity_poly.type
_entity_poly.pdbx_seq_one_letter_code
_entity_poly.pdbx_strand_id
1 'polypeptide(L)'
;MPNQTVYTDAFRGLSSLSNTQEHLSRVTPAEKVDAWLPWVHIVISNLKRFLLGTFHGVHGKYLQEYINEFCYRFNRRRWESEIPARLLSACATHLPVKSC
;
A
#
# COMPACT_ATOMS: atom_id res chain seq x y z
N MET A 1 -8.84 -16.59 -4.69
CA MET A 1 -9.59 -17.69 -5.33
C MET A 1 -8.66 -18.39 -6.30
N PRO A 2 -8.65 -19.73 -6.39
CA PRO A 2 -7.87 -20.42 -7.42
C PRO A 2 -8.36 -20.00 -8.82
N ASN A 3 -7.44 -19.96 -9.80
CA ASN A 3 -7.69 -19.58 -11.20
C ASN A 3 -8.11 -18.12 -11.45
N GLN A 4 -7.77 -17.18 -10.58
CA GLN A 4 -7.90 -15.75 -10.91
C GLN A 4 -6.71 -15.25 -11.72
N THR A 5 -6.99 -14.38 -12.69
CA THR A 5 -5.97 -13.61 -13.39
C THR A 5 -5.42 -12.53 -12.49
N VAL A 6 -4.11 -12.55 -12.23
CA VAL A 6 -3.42 -11.59 -11.37
C VAL A 6 -2.36 -10.86 -12.18
N TYR A 7 -2.45 -9.53 -12.18
CA TYR A 7 -1.50 -8.66 -12.85
C TYR A 7 -0.44 -8.17 -11.86
N THR A 8 0.84 -8.30 -12.20
CA THR A 8 1.93 -7.78 -11.37
C THR A 8 3.00 -7.09 -12.19
N ASP A 9 3.85 -6.33 -11.51
CA ASP A 9 5.00 -5.61 -12.05
C ASP A 9 6.22 -6.49 -12.40
N ALA A 10 6.03 -7.82 -12.43
CA ALA A 10 7.10 -8.81 -12.56
C ALA A 10 8.14 -8.83 -11.43
N PHE A 11 7.78 -8.36 -10.22
CA PHE A 11 8.63 -8.56 -9.05
C PHE A 11 8.94 -10.05 -8.81
N ARG A 12 10.23 -10.39 -8.69
CA ARG A 12 10.69 -11.79 -8.61
C ARG A 12 10.07 -12.55 -7.44
N GLY A 13 9.76 -11.88 -6.33
CA GLY A 13 9.10 -12.51 -5.18
C GLY A 13 7.67 -13.02 -5.45
N LEU A 14 7.06 -12.60 -6.57
CA LEU A 14 5.71 -13.00 -6.97
C LEU A 14 5.72 -14.14 -8.01
N SER A 15 6.87 -14.70 -8.36
CA SER A 15 6.97 -15.80 -9.33
C SER A 15 6.21 -17.05 -8.91
N SER A 16 6.01 -17.26 -7.60
CA SER A 16 5.25 -18.39 -7.06
C SER A 16 3.74 -18.30 -7.33
N LEU A 17 3.22 -17.15 -7.76
CA LEU A 17 1.80 -16.98 -8.06
C LEU A 17 1.35 -17.85 -9.24
N SER A 18 2.23 -18.12 -10.21
CA SER A 18 1.94 -19.00 -11.35
C SER A 18 1.56 -20.42 -10.94
N ASN A 19 1.90 -20.84 -9.71
CA ASN A 19 1.55 -22.16 -9.19
C ASN A 19 0.07 -22.27 -8.79
N THR A 20 -0.62 -21.14 -8.61
CA THR A 20 -1.99 -21.11 -8.04
C THR A 20 -2.97 -20.24 -8.83
N GLN A 21 -2.45 -19.36 -9.69
CA GLN A 21 -3.19 -18.31 -10.37
C GLN A 21 -2.68 -18.14 -11.80
N GLU A 22 -3.50 -17.55 -12.67
CA GLU A 22 -3.07 -17.10 -13.98
C GLU A 22 -2.29 -15.78 -13.81
N HIS A 23 -0.97 -15.91 -13.67
CA HIS A 23 -0.10 -14.79 -13.34
C HIS A 23 0.39 -14.07 -14.61
N LEU A 24 -0.15 -12.86 -14.84
CA LEU A 24 0.26 -11.97 -15.93
C LEU A 24 1.24 -10.91 -15.40
N SER A 25 2.53 -11.17 -15.54
CA SER A 25 3.57 -10.25 -15.10
C SER A 25 4.02 -9.31 -16.23
N ARG A 26 4.28 -8.04 -15.91
CA ARG A 26 4.74 -7.05 -16.89
C ARG A 26 5.67 -6.03 -16.24
N VAL A 27 6.87 -5.89 -16.80
CA VAL A 27 7.77 -4.78 -16.44
C VAL A 27 7.26 -3.51 -17.10
N THR A 28 7.15 -2.41 -16.35
CA THR A 28 6.76 -1.11 -16.91
C THR A 28 7.99 -0.45 -17.55
N PRO A 29 8.01 -0.23 -18.88
CA PRO A 29 9.09 0.51 -19.53
C PRO A 29 9.12 1.96 -19.03
N ALA A 30 10.32 2.53 -18.92
CA ALA A 30 10.51 3.90 -18.42
C ALA A 30 9.70 4.92 -19.23
N GLU A 31 9.60 4.75 -20.55
CA GLU A 31 8.89 5.66 -21.44
C GLU A 31 7.35 5.56 -21.31
N LYS A 32 6.84 4.53 -20.63
CA LYS A 32 5.40 4.27 -20.49
C LYS A 32 4.87 4.44 -19.06
N VAL A 33 5.71 4.85 -18.12
CA VAL A 33 5.34 5.00 -16.70
C VAL A 33 4.13 5.91 -16.54
N ASP A 34 4.11 7.07 -17.19
CA ASP A 34 3.00 8.02 -17.05
C ASP A 34 1.68 7.49 -17.62
N ALA A 35 1.76 6.69 -18.69
CA ALA A 35 0.58 6.09 -19.32
C ALA A 35 0.05 4.89 -18.52
N TRP A 36 0.94 4.06 -17.96
CA TRP A 36 0.54 2.82 -17.30
C TRP A 36 0.29 2.98 -15.80
N LEU A 37 0.99 3.92 -15.16
CA LEU A 37 0.91 4.19 -13.72
C LEU A 37 0.54 5.66 -13.44
N PRO A 38 -0.49 6.23 -14.08
CA PRO A 38 -0.82 7.66 -13.95
C PRO A 38 -1.13 8.07 -12.50
N TRP A 39 -1.61 7.13 -11.69
CA TRP A 39 -1.96 7.35 -10.30
C TRP A 39 -0.76 7.41 -9.36
N VAL A 40 0.42 6.90 -9.75
CA VAL A 40 1.60 6.87 -8.87
C VAL A 40 2.02 8.28 -8.48
N HIS A 41 2.11 9.20 -9.44
CA HIS A 41 2.48 10.59 -9.17
C HIS A 41 1.47 11.28 -8.23
N ILE A 42 0.18 10.99 -8.40
CA ILE A 42 -0.90 11.52 -7.56
C ILE A 42 -0.75 10.99 -6.13
N VAL A 43 -0.53 9.69 -5.96
CA VAL A 43 -0.34 9.06 -4.64
C VAL A 43 0.92 9.60 -3.96
N ILE A 44 2.03 9.75 -4.69
CA ILE A 44 3.28 10.33 -4.16
C ILE A 44 3.06 11.78 -3.71
N SER A 45 2.36 12.59 -4.53
CA SER A 45 2.04 13.97 -4.18
C SER A 45 1.16 14.05 -2.93
N ASN A 46 0.15 13.18 -2.83
CA ASN A 46 -0.71 13.09 -1.65
C ASN A 46 0.06 12.66 -0.40
N LEU A 47 0.98 11.69 -0.52
CA LEU A 47 1.85 11.28 0.58
C LEU A 47 2.70 12.46 1.06
N LYS A 48 3.34 13.20 0.16
CA LYS A 48 4.13 14.39 0.52
C LYS A 48 3.28 15.43 1.25
N ARG A 49 2.08 15.72 0.74
CA ARG A 49 1.15 16.68 1.36
C ARG A 49 0.70 16.22 2.75
N PHE A 50 0.41 14.93 2.89
CA PHE A 50 0.06 14.30 4.16
C PHE A 50 1.17 14.44 5.20
N LEU A 51 2.41 14.09 4.82
CA LEU A 51 3.56 14.19 5.72
C LEU A 51 3.78 15.62 6.21
N LEU A 52 3.79 16.58 5.27
CA LEU A 52 4.00 18.00 5.57
C LEU A 52 2.87 18.60 6.41
N GLY A 53 1.63 18.14 6.22
CA GLY A 53 0.47 18.67 6.93
C GLY A 53 0.23 18.04 8.30
N THR A 54 0.74 16.84 8.55
CA THR A 54 0.46 16.07 9.78
C THR A 54 1.61 16.12 10.77
N PHE A 55 2.85 16.12 10.29
CA PHE A 55 4.03 16.04 11.14
C PHE A 55 4.86 17.33 11.07
N HIS A 56 5.39 17.76 12.22
CA HIS A 56 6.32 18.89 12.27
C HIS A 56 7.65 18.59 11.56
N GLY A 57 8.02 17.31 11.46
CA GLY A 57 9.18 16.84 10.73
C GLY A 57 9.11 15.35 10.46
N VAL A 58 9.82 14.90 9.44
CA VAL A 58 9.89 13.48 9.04
C VAL A 58 11.27 12.95 9.40
N HIS A 59 11.32 11.94 10.27
CA HIS A 59 12.57 11.31 10.67
C HIS A 59 12.68 9.90 10.07
N GLY A 60 13.83 9.55 9.48
CA GLY A 60 14.02 8.28 8.76
C GLY A 60 13.74 7.03 9.61
N LYS A 61 13.93 7.12 10.94
CA LYS A 61 13.59 6.06 11.90
C LYS A 61 12.13 5.58 11.82
N TYR A 62 11.20 6.45 11.43
CA TYR A 62 9.75 6.18 11.45
C TYR A 62 9.14 6.06 10.04
N LEU A 63 9.97 5.86 9.01
CA LEU A 63 9.51 5.91 7.62
C LEU A 63 8.42 4.88 7.33
N GLN A 64 8.57 3.68 7.88
CA GLN A 64 7.59 2.61 7.69
C GLN A 64 6.25 2.97 8.36
N GLU A 65 6.29 3.54 9.56
CA GLU A 65 5.12 3.96 10.32
C GLU A 65 4.36 5.08 9.61
N TYR A 66 5.07 6.07 9.06
CA TYR A 66 4.43 7.13 8.28
C TYR A 66 3.73 6.59 7.03
N ILE A 67 4.38 5.67 6.32
CA ILE A 67 3.80 5.03 5.13
C ILE A 67 2.61 4.15 5.54
N ASN A 68 2.71 3.42 6.64
CA ASN A 68 1.62 2.59 7.16
C ASN A 68 0.39 3.43 7.50
N GLU A 69 0.56 4.57 8.19
CA GLU A 69 -0.55 5.46 8.51
C GLU A 69 -1.16 6.05 7.23
N PHE A 70 -0.32 6.55 6.31
CA PHE A 70 -0.80 7.08 5.03
C PHE A 70 -1.60 6.04 4.25
N CYS A 71 -1.07 4.83 4.09
CA CYS A 71 -1.77 3.74 3.40
C CYS A 71 -3.08 3.38 4.10
N TYR A 72 -3.10 3.33 5.43
CA TYR A 72 -4.30 3.02 6.20
C TYR A 72 -5.41 4.06 5.94
N ARG A 73 -5.06 5.35 6.02
CA ARG A 73 -5.97 6.48 5.80
C ARG A 73 -6.39 6.60 4.34
N PHE A 74 -5.43 6.55 3.41
CA PHE A 74 -5.67 6.72 1.98
C PHE A 74 -6.60 5.63 1.42
N ASN A 75 -6.43 4.37 1.83
CA ASN A 75 -7.28 3.26 1.41
C ASN A 75 -8.69 3.33 2.01
N ARG A 76 -8.89 4.10 3.09
CA ARG A 76 -10.18 4.28 3.79
C ARG A 76 -10.73 5.70 3.71
N ARG A 77 -10.18 6.53 2.82
CA ARG A 77 -10.52 7.96 2.69
C ARG A 77 -11.99 8.28 2.40
N ARG A 78 -12.79 7.27 2.01
CA ARG A 78 -14.24 7.41 1.81
C ARG A 78 -15.06 7.18 3.09
N TRP A 79 -14.43 6.72 4.17
CA TRP A 79 -15.04 6.39 5.45
C TRP A 79 -14.32 7.10 6.59
N GLU A 80 -13.97 8.37 6.41
CA GLU A 80 -13.06 9.11 7.29
C GLU A 80 -13.53 9.12 8.76
N SER A 81 -14.84 9.30 8.99
CA SER A 81 -15.44 9.27 10.33
C SER A 81 -15.32 7.92 11.04
N GLU A 82 -15.14 6.83 10.28
CA GLU A 82 -15.06 5.47 10.83
C GLU A 82 -13.61 5.01 11.04
N ILE A 83 -12.63 5.72 10.47
CA ILE A 83 -11.21 5.36 10.56
C ILE A 83 -10.77 5.11 12.02
N PRO A 84 -11.06 5.99 12.99
CA PRO A 84 -10.62 5.78 14.38
C PRO A 84 -11.22 4.53 15.01
N ALA A 85 -12.54 4.34 14.87
CA ALA A 85 -13.25 3.20 15.45
C ALA A 85 -12.79 1.87 14.83
N ARG A 86 -12.54 1.85 13.52
CA ARG A 86 -12.02 0.67 12.82
C ARG A 86 -10.59 0.33 13.23
N LEU A 87 -9.74 1.34 13.43
CA LEU A 87 -8.37 1.12 13.90
C LEU A 87 -8.38 0.55 15.33
N LEU A 88 -9.18 1.17 16.21
CA LEU A 88 -9.34 0.70 17.58
C LEU A 88 -9.84 -0.75 17.63
N SER A 89 -10.87 -1.07 16.85
CA SER A 89 -11.39 -2.43 16.75
C SER A 89 -10.31 -3.40 16.27
N ALA A 90 -9.54 -3.04 15.25
CA ALA A 90 -8.46 -3.88 14.75
C ALA A 90 -7.41 -4.16 15.85
N CYS A 91 -6.97 -3.12 16.57
CA CYS A 91 -6.06 -3.25 17.70
C CYS A 91 -6.62 -4.14 18.82
N ALA A 92 -7.90 -3.96 19.17
CA ALA A 92 -8.55 -4.73 20.24
C ALA A 92 -8.70 -6.23 19.90
N THR A 93 -8.86 -6.57 18.61
CA THR A 93 -9.03 -7.95 18.14
C THR A 93 -7.73 -8.61 17.69
N HIS A 94 -6.63 -7.85 17.63
CA HIS A 94 -5.38 -8.35 17.08
C HIS A 94 -4.76 -9.41 17.99
N LEU A 95 -4.51 -10.60 17.46
CA LEU A 95 -3.81 -11.66 18.20
C LEU A 95 -2.37 -11.25 18.51
N PRO A 96 -1.77 -11.69 19.62
CA PRO A 96 -0.37 -11.39 19.90
C PRO A 96 0.53 -11.79 18.72
N VAL A 97 1.34 -10.86 18.22
CA VAL A 97 2.38 -11.20 17.26
C VAL A 97 3.35 -12.11 17.98
N LYS A 98 3.46 -13.38 17.54
CA LYS A 98 4.52 -14.25 18.04
C LYS A 98 5.84 -13.68 17.55
N SER A 99 6.61 -13.09 18.46
CA SER A 99 8.00 -12.74 18.19
C SER A 99 8.77 -14.03 17.99
N CYS A 100 9.32 -14.22 16.80
CA CYS A 100 10.27 -15.30 16.50
C CYS A 100 11.61 -15.03 17.20
#